data_AF-A0AAJ1JXW8-F1
#
_entry.id   AF-A0AAJ1JXW8-F1
#
_cell.length_a   1.000
_cell.length_b   1.000
_cell.length_c   1.000
_cell.angle_alpha   90.00
_cell.angle_beta   90.00
_cell.angle_gamma   90.00
#
_symmetry.space_group_name_H-M   'P 1'
#
loop_
_entity.id
_entity.type
_entity.pdbx_description
1 polymer ?
#
loop_
_entity_poly.entity_id
_entity_poly.type
_entity_poly.pdbx_seq_one_letter_code
_entity_poly.pdbx_strand_id
1 'polypeptide(L)'
;MKAKTISTNAFNKPLFEKDLDYAYHTKKYVYDIKQHFGKNLNNAIYVTLYRYLLDLSLHSKKSHENRRSTLWLVSTYFNEEFLVAQTIIHDLNKHVHCLNTYHSSEIALLIIASKFHLSPSQIYIMIDIISEITKIVKYYFMYPMDIHSPTTHSFLEHIKLLSYRIVINKYDNSNIVDMLDVFKAKYILAFQGSEKVASFIQKKYRFTLTKTEKTFLAIHIQTMIYKSEHQKTDF
;
A
#
# COMPACT_ATOMS: atom_id res chain seq x y z
N MET A 1 -46.95 -23.87 28.22
CA MET A 1 -46.32 -23.00 27.19
C MET A 1 -46.29 -21.55 27.71
N LYS A 2 -45.16 -20.84 27.58
CA LYS A 2 -45.09 -19.36 27.63
C LYS A 2 -43.98 -18.92 26.67
N ALA A 3 -44.34 -18.34 25.53
CA ALA A 3 -43.37 -17.78 24.60
C ALA A 3 -42.79 -16.48 25.19
N LYS A 4 -41.46 -16.35 25.18
CA LYS A 4 -40.77 -15.15 25.66
C LYS A 4 -40.53 -14.23 24.47
N THR A 5 -41.36 -13.21 24.29
CA THR A 5 -41.27 -12.28 23.16
C THR A 5 -39.91 -11.59 23.14
N ILE A 6 -39.09 -11.90 22.14
CA ILE A 6 -37.79 -11.24 21.93
C ILE A 6 -38.08 -9.87 21.30
N SER A 7 -37.68 -8.79 21.98
CA SER A 7 -37.86 -7.43 21.48
C SER A 7 -37.02 -7.21 20.22
N THR A 8 -37.68 -6.88 19.10
CA THR A 8 -37.08 -6.74 17.77
C THR A 8 -36.34 -5.40 17.55
N ASN A 9 -36.28 -4.53 18.57
CA ASN A 9 -35.82 -3.13 18.42
C ASN A 9 -34.29 -2.92 18.46
N ALA A 10 -33.49 -3.98 18.34
CA ALA A 10 -32.02 -3.90 18.44
C ALA A 10 -31.28 -3.67 17.09
N PHE A 11 -31.98 -3.66 15.95
CA PHE A 11 -31.33 -3.88 14.65
C PHE A 11 -31.09 -2.65 13.75
N ASN A 12 -31.84 -1.55 13.92
CA ASN A 12 -31.72 -0.35 13.08
C ASN A 12 -31.43 0.91 13.93
N LYS A 13 -30.20 1.06 14.42
CA LYS A 13 -29.65 2.38 14.77
C LYS A 13 -28.72 2.82 13.63
N PRO A 14 -28.87 4.04 13.06
CA PRO A 14 -27.91 4.55 12.08
C PRO A 14 -26.52 4.62 12.72
N LEU A 15 -25.46 4.47 11.92
CA LEU A 15 -24.08 4.43 12.41
C LEU A 15 -23.58 5.82 12.89
N PHE A 16 -24.31 6.87 12.51
CA PHE A 16 -24.01 8.28 12.74
C PHE A 16 -25.01 8.85 13.75
N GLU A 17 -24.52 9.56 14.76
CA GLU A 17 -25.38 10.32 15.68
C GLU A 17 -25.33 11.81 15.32
N LYS A 18 -26.47 12.32 14.83
CA LYS A 18 -26.65 13.57 14.07
C LYS A 18 -26.16 13.52 12.62
N ASP A 19 -26.70 14.43 11.83
CA ASP A 19 -26.33 14.69 10.43
C ASP A 19 -24.88 15.19 10.35
N LEU A 20 -23.98 14.31 9.95
CA LEU A 20 -22.59 14.69 9.67
C LEU A 20 -22.57 15.57 8.41
N ASP A 21 -21.95 16.75 8.50
CA ASP A 21 -21.66 17.54 7.30
C ASP A 21 -20.52 16.87 6.52
N TYR A 22 -20.91 15.94 5.64
CA TYR A 22 -20.02 15.21 4.75
C TYR A 22 -19.13 16.14 3.91
N ALA A 23 -19.59 17.36 3.58
CA ALA A 23 -18.82 18.32 2.82
C ALA A 23 -17.77 19.06 3.69
N TYR A 24 -18.12 19.46 4.92
CA TYR A 24 -17.16 19.98 5.89
C TYR A 24 -16.08 18.94 6.24
N HIS A 25 -16.49 17.73 6.63
CA HIS A 25 -15.55 16.66 7.00
C HIS A 25 -14.64 16.27 5.82
N THR A 26 -15.17 16.17 4.60
CA THR A 26 -14.33 15.96 3.40
C THR A 26 -13.33 17.10 3.18
N LYS A 27 -13.74 18.37 3.32
CA LYS A 27 -12.83 19.52 3.18
C LYS A 27 -11.73 19.51 4.24
N LYS A 28 -12.07 19.21 5.50
CA LYS A 28 -11.14 19.06 6.62
C LYS A 28 -10.10 17.98 6.32
N TYR A 29 -10.53 16.74 6.10
CA TYR A 29 -9.59 15.63 5.94
C TYR A 29 -8.75 15.74 4.66
N VAL A 30 -9.29 16.24 3.54
CA VAL A 30 -8.46 16.49 2.34
C VAL A 30 -7.48 17.65 2.55
N TYR A 31 -7.78 18.63 3.41
CA TYR A 31 -6.79 19.62 3.84
C TYR A 31 -5.68 18.95 4.67
N ASP A 32 -6.02 18.15 5.67
CA ASP A 32 -5.05 17.43 6.53
C ASP A 32 -4.11 16.53 5.69
N ILE A 33 -4.67 15.75 4.76
CA ILE A 33 -3.91 14.90 3.82
C ILE A 33 -2.99 15.75 2.91
N LYS A 34 -3.46 16.93 2.45
CA LYS A 34 -2.66 17.85 1.61
C LYS A 34 -1.58 18.61 2.38
N GLN A 35 -1.71 18.79 3.70
CA GLN A 35 -0.61 19.29 4.52
C GLN A 35 0.48 18.23 4.69
N HIS A 36 0.10 16.95 4.81
CA HIS A 36 1.07 15.87 5.01
C HIS A 36 1.80 15.43 3.72
N PHE A 37 1.09 15.23 2.61
CA PHE A 37 1.67 14.75 1.34
C PHE A 37 1.83 15.84 0.26
N GLY A 38 1.53 17.10 0.59
CA GLY A 38 1.68 18.24 -0.33
C GLY A 38 0.59 18.36 -1.41
N LYS A 39 0.79 19.31 -2.32
CA LYS A 39 -0.24 19.77 -3.27
C LYS A 39 -0.46 18.89 -4.50
N ASN A 40 0.37 17.86 -4.72
CA ASN A 40 0.32 17.03 -5.93
C ASN A 40 -0.85 16.01 -5.94
N LEU A 41 -1.57 15.87 -4.83
CA LEU A 41 -2.73 14.98 -4.70
C LEU A 41 -3.86 15.34 -5.68
N ASN A 42 -4.28 14.35 -6.46
CA ASN A 42 -5.42 14.47 -7.38
C ASN A 42 -6.70 14.90 -6.64
N ASN A 43 -7.33 15.99 -7.10
CA ASN A 43 -8.60 16.52 -6.57
C ASN A 43 -9.78 15.53 -6.63
N ALA A 44 -9.66 14.42 -7.38
CA ALA A 44 -10.57 13.28 -7.26
C ALA A 44 -10.75 12.76 -5.81
N ILE A 45 -9.78 13.02 -4.91
CA ILE A 45 -9.87 12.67 -3.49
C ILE A 45 -11.05 13.35 -2.77
N TYR A 46 -11.46 14.57 -3.16
CA TYR A 46 -12.67 15.19 -2.60
C TYR A 46 -13.92 14.38 -2.95
N VAL A 47 -14.04 13.91 -4.19
CA VAL A 47 -15.22 13.15 -4.67
C VAL A 47 -15.24 11.75 -4.07
N THR A 48 -14.09 11.06 -4.04
CA THR A 48 -13.99 9.69 -3.52
C THR A 48 -14.12 9.64 -2.00
N LEU A 49 -13.55 10.59 -1.25
CA LEU A 49 -13.73 10.64 0.20
C LEU A 49 -15.15 11.05 0.59
N TYR A 50 -15.77 12.03 -0.08
CA TYR A 50 -17.17 12.38 0.15
C TYR A 50 -18.09 11.17 -0.07
N ARG A 51 -17.89 10.46 -1.19
CA ARG A 51 -18.59 9.20 -1.46
C ARG A 51 -18.37 8.15 -0.37
N TYR A 52 -17.13 7.94 0.06
CA TYR A 52 -16.82 6.98 1.11
C TYR A 52 -17.53 7.30 2.43
N LEU A 53 -17.54 8.57 2.86
CA LEU A 53 -18.26 8.97 4.09
C LEU A 53 -19.78 8.76 3.97
N LEU A 54 -20.36 8.96 2.79
CA LEU A 54 -21.78 8.68 2.51
C LEU A 54 -22.06 7.17 2.43
N ASP A 55 -21.20 6.40 1.76
CA ASP A 55 -21.34 4.94 1.65
C ASP A 55 -21.23 4.27 3.04
N LEU A 56 -20.44 4.83 3.97
CA LEU A 56 -20.36 4.39 5.37
C LEU A 56 -21.65 4.63 6.17
N SER A 57 -22.37 5.73 5.95
CA SER A 57 -23.63 6.00 6.69
C SER A 57 -24.78 5.11 6.22
N LEU A 58 -24.73 4.67 4.97
CA LEU A 58 -25.72 3.78 4.36
C LEU A 58 -25.45 2.28 4.60
N HIS A 59 -24.19 1.84 4.76
CA HIS A 59 -23.82 0.42 4.68
C HIS A 59 -22.90 -0.11 5.81
N SER A 60 -23.31 0.02 7.08
CA SER A 60 -22.53 -0.46 8.23
C SER A 60 -22.24 -1.98 8.27
N LYS A 61 -22.98 -2.82 7.52
CA LYS A 61 -22.88 -4.30 7.58
C LYS A 61 -23.03 -5.00 6.23
N LYS A 62 -21.94 -5.08 5.44
CA LYS A 62 -21.70 -6.22 4.51
C LYS A 62 -20.73 -7.24 5.16
N SER A 63 -20.40 -8.35 4.50
CA SER A 63 -19.40 -9.36 4.93
C SER A 63 -17.98 -9.00 4.46
N HIS A 64 -16.92 -9.75 4.82
CA HIS A 64 -15.55 -9.20 4.87
C HIS A 64 -14.36 -10.17 4.73
N GLU A 65 -14.55 -11.39 4.25
CA GLU A 65 -13.48 -12.41 4.11
C GLU A 65 -12.22 -11.87 3.41
N ASN A 66 -12.38 -11.08 2.34
CA ASN A 66 -11.27 -10.55 1.55
C ASN A 66 -10.59 -9.29 2.13
N ARG A 67 -10.89 -8.88 3.37
CA ARG A 67 -10.45 -7.56 3.90
C ARG A 67 -9.19 -7.60 4.79
N ARG A 68 -8.83 -8.78 5.34
CA ARG A 68 -7.65 -8.92 6.21
C ARG A 68 -6.32 -8.82 5.43
N SER A 69 -6.30 -9.28 4.19
CA SER A 69 -5.17 -9.16 3.26
C SER A 69 -4.87 -7.70 2.96
N THR A 70 -5.85 -6.95 2.44
CA THR A 70 -5.70 -5.53 2.06
C THR A 70 -5.23 -4.67 3.23
N LEU A 71 -5.82 -4.83 4.42
CA LEU A 71 -5.40 -4.11 5.63
C LEU A 71 -3.92 -4.34 5.95
N TRP A 72 -3.45 -5.59 5.95
CA TRP A 72 -2.04 -5.91 6.22
C TRP A 72 -1.11 -5.35 5.14
N LEU A 73 -1.48 -5.49 3.86
CA LEU A 73 -0.68 -5.02 2.73
C LEU A 73 -0.53 -3.49 2.73
N VAL A 74 -1.62 -2.76 2.98
CA VAL A 74 -1.63 -1.28 3.04
C VAL A 74 -0.85 -0.79 4.25
N SER A 75 -1.09 -1.33 5.45
CA SER A 75 -0.33 -0.95 6.65
C SER A 75 1.16 -1.29 6.59
N THR A 76 1.55 -2.35 5.85
CA THR A 76 2.95 -2.76 5.68
C THR A 76 3.69 -1.91 4.64
N TYR A 77 3.09 -1.68 3.46
CA TYR A 77 3.78 -1.01 2.36
C TYR A 77 3.52 0.50 2.29
N PHE A 78 2.35 0.95 2.76
CA PHE A 78 1.88 2.35 2.69
C PHE A 78 1.57 2.86 4.10
N ASN A 79 2.54 2.67 5.01
CA ASN A 79 2.39 2.97 6.43
C ASN A 79 2.12 4.45 6.71
N GLU A 80 2.72 5.38 5.94
CA GLU A 80 2.43 6.82 6.09
C GLU A 80 0.98 7.14 5.73
N GLU A 81 0.49 6.65 4.59
CA GLU A 81 -0.90 6.82 4.17
C GLU A 81 -1.87 6.17 5.17
N PHE A 82 -1.48 5.03 5.74
CA PHE A 82 -2.24 4.31 6.76
C PHE A 82 -2.29 5.07 8.10
N LEU A 83 -1.20 5.68 8.55
CA LEU A 83 -1.14 6.49 9.78
C LEU A 83 -1.97 7.78 9.64
N VAL A 84 -1.90 8.47 8.50
CA VAL A 84 -2.78 9.61 8.20
C VAL A 84 -4.25 9.18 8.14
N ALA A 85 -4.54 8.00 7.58
CA ALA A 85 -5.89 7.45 7.60
C ALA A 85 -6.36 7.01 9.01
N GLN A 86 -5.45 6.63 9.91
CA GLN A 86 -5.80 6.34 11.31
C GLN A 86 -6.20 7.60 12.08
N THR A 87 -5.52 8.74 11.90
CA THR A 87 -5.90 9.98 12.59
C THR A 87 -7.27 10.48 12.10
N ILE A 88 -7.57 10.35 10.81
CA ILE A 88 -8.89 10.66 10.23
C ILE A 88 -9.98 9.75 10.80
N ILE A 89 -9.75 8.44 10.90
CA ILE A 89 -10.71 7.49 11.50
C ILE A 89 -10.89 7.71 13.01
N HIS A 90 -9.83 8.10 13.73
CA HIS A 90 -9.94 8.50 15.13
C HIS A 90 -10.80 9.77 15.32
N ASP A 91 -10.68 10.75 14.41
CA ASP A 91 -11.53 11.94 14.43
C ASP A 91 -12.98 11.65 14.04
N LEU A 92 -13.21 10.84 13.01
CA LEU A 92 -14.55 10.38 12.61
C LEU A 92 -15.25 9.56 13.71
N ASN A 93 -14.51 8.77 14.50
CA ASN A 93 -15.06 8.00 15.63
C ASN A 93 -15.71 8.87 16.73
N LYS A 94 -15.55 10.19 16.70
CA LYS A 94 -16.26 11.15 17.59
C LYS A 94 -17.71 11.40 17.15
N HIS A 95 -18.06 11.02 15.92
CA HIS A 95 -19.35 11.26 15.27
C HIS A 95 -20.01 9.97 14.74
N VAL A 96 -19.20 8.93 14.52
CA VAL A 96 -19.57 7.66 13.89
C VAL A 96 -19.07 6.51 14.75
N HIS A 97 -19.96 5.72 15.34
CA HIS A 97 -19.52 4.66 16.25
C HIS A 97 -18.96 3.45 15.48
N CYS A 98 -17.99 2.77 16.10
CA CYS A 98 -17.42 1.49 15.65
C CYS A 98 -16.58 1.49 14.36
N LEU A 99 -16.03 2.63 13.91
CA LEU A 99 -14.99 2.63 12.87
C LEU A 99 -13.68 2.06 13.42
N ASN A 100 -12.94 1.32 12.60
CA ASN A 100 -11.78 0.53 13.03
C ASN A 100 -10.64 0.54 11.99
N THR A 101 -9.54 -0.16 12.27
CA THR A 101 -8.32 -0.14 11.43
C THR A 101 -8.53 -0.52 9.96
N TYR A 102 -9.53 -1.34 9.62
CA TYR A 102 -9.86 -1.58 8.21
C TYR A 102 -10.35 -0.30 7.50
N HIS A 103 -11.14 0.53 8.19
CA HIS A 103 -11.62 1.80 7.65
C HIS A 103 -10.45 2.78 7.41
N SER A 104 -9.34 2.62 8.15
CA SER A 104 -8.08 3.31 7.89
C SER A 104 -7.39 2.76 6.63
N SER A 105 -7.43 1.45 6.36
CA SER A 105 -6.91 0.94 5.07
C SER A 105 -7.73 1.41 3.86
N GLU A 106 -9.04 1.60 3.98
CA GLU A 106 -9.86 2.17 2.90
C GLU A 106 -9.51 3.64 2.62
N ILE A 107 -9.46 4.50 3.64
CA ILE A 107 -9.05 5.90 3.45
C ILE A 107 -7.61 5.97 2.92
N ALA A 108 -6.71 5.10 3.37
CA ALA A 108 -5.36 5.01 2.83
C ALA A 108 -5.34 4.63 1.34
N LEU A 109 -6.19 3.69 0.89
CA LEU A 109 -6.35 3.40 -0.55
C LEU A 109 -6.80 4.64 -1.35
N LEU A 110 -7.67 5.49 -0.80
CA LEU A 110 -8.05 6.76 -1.44
C LEU A 110 -6.87 7.75 -1.52
N ILE A 111 -6.01 7.80 -0.49
CA ILE A 111 -4.80 8.60 -0.49
C ILE A 111 -3.81 8.08 -1.55
N ILE A 112 -3.54 6.78 -1.60
CA ILE A 112 -2.61 6.18 -2.56
C ILE A 112 -3.13 6.37 -4.00
N ALA A 113 -4.43 6.16 -4.25
CA ALA A 113 -5.07 6.46 -5.54
C ALA A 113 -4.88 7.93 -5.95
N SER A 114 -4.97 8.86 -5.00
CA SER A 114 -4.76 10.29 -5.21
C SER A 114 -3.28 10.67 -5.43
N LYS A 115 -2.33 10.01 -4.75
CA LYS A 115 -0.87 10.20 -4.91
C LYS A 115 -0.36 9.69 -6.26
N PHE A 116 -0.84 8.54 -6.72
CA PHE A 116 -0.39 7.89 -7.97
C PHE A 116 -1.31 8.14 -9.18
N HIS A 117 -2.40 8.90 -9.01
CA HIS A 117 -3.41 9.16 -10.05
C HIS A 117 -4.01 7.89 -10.69
N LEU A 118 -4.10 6.80 -9.92
CA LEU A 118 -4.55 5.49 -10.38
C LEU A 118 -6.03 5.22 -10.08
N SER A 119 -6.67 4.39 -10.91
CA SER A 119 -7.96 3.79 -10.59
C SER A 119 -7.85 2.74 -9.46
N PRO A 120 -8.94 2.40 -8.74
CA PRO A 120 -8.90 1.41 -7.66
C PRO A 120 -8.37 0.03 -8.11
N SER A 121 -8.73 -0.42 -9.31
CA SER A 121 -8.22 -1.67 -9.90
C SER A 121 -6.71 -1.63 -10.15
N GLN A 122 -6.18 -0.50 -10.63
CA GLN A 122 -4.74 -0.28 -10.80
C GLN A 122 -3.99 -0.25 -9.46
N ILE A 123 -4.61 0.28 -8.39
CA ILE A 123 -4.04 0.27 -7.03
C ILE A 123 -3.90 -1.15 -6.49
N TYR A 124 -4.90 -2.02 -6.68
CA TYR A 124 -4.77 -3.43 -6.28
C TYR A 124 -3.67 -4.14 -7.06
N ILE A 125 -3.55 -3.92 -8.37
CA ILE A 125 -2.45 -4.48 -9.18
C ILE A 125 -1.08 -3.97 -8.69
N MET A 126 -0.98 -2.69 -8.34
CA MET A 126 0.25 -2.11 -7.76
C MET A 126 0.64 -2.78 -6.44
N ILE A 127 -0.33 -2.99 -5.54
CA ILE A 127 -0.13 -3.67 -4.25
C ILE A 127 0.28 -5.13 -4.45
N ASP A 128 -0.31 -5.83 -5.41
CA ASP A 128 0.05 -7.22 -5.74
C ASP A 128 1.49 -7.32 -6.28
N ILE A 129 1.90 -6.43 -7.20
CA ILE A 129 3.29 -6.38 -7.71
C ILE A 129 4.27 -6.16 -6.55
N ILE A 130 4.03 -5.17 -5.68
CA ILE A 130 4.87 -4.91 -4.50
C ILE A 130 4.96 -6.18 -3.67
N SER A 131 3.81 -6.77 -3.32
CA SER A 131 3.75 -7.95 -2.46
C SER A 131 4.49 -9.16 -3.04
N GLU A 132 4.36 -9.41 -4.33
CA GLU A 132 4.99 -10.54 -5.01
C GLU A 132 6.50 -10.34 -5.19
N ILE A 133 6.97 -9.14 -5.51
CA ILE A 133 8.42 -8.83 -5.53
C ILE A 133 9.01 -8.98 -4.12
N THR A 134 8.36 -8.43 -3.09
CA THR A 134 8.78 -8.61 -1.68
C THR A 134 8.82 -10.09 -1.29
N LYS A 135 7.83 -10.90 -1.68
CA LYS A 135 7.83 -12.36 -1.45
C LYS A 135 9.00 -13.04 -2.17
N ILE A 136 9.24 -12.75 -3.44
CA ILE A 136 10.33 -13.35 -4.24
C ILE A 136 11.69 -13.07 -3.58
N VAL A 137 11.95 -11.83 -3.18
CA VAL A 137 13.18 -11.45 -2.46
C VAL A 137 13.26 -12.16 -1.11
N LYS A 138 12.19 -12.11 -0.30
CA LYS A 138 12.15 -12.77 1.03
C LYS A 138 12.50 -14.26 0.96
N TYR A 139 11.91 -14.98 0.01
CA TYR A 139 12.15 -16.41 -0.16
C TYR A 139 13.50 -16.74 -0.81
N TYR A 140 13.98 -15.94 -1.77
CA TYR A 140 15.25 -16.24 -2.46
C TYR A 140 16.48 -16.04 -1.57
N PHE A 141 16.46 -15.05 -0.68
CA PHE A 141 17.55 -14.76 0.24
C PHE A 141 17.33 -15.33 1.66
N MET A 142 16.23 -16.04 1.88
CA MET A 142 15.78 -16.56 3.19
C MET A 142 15.80 -15.51 4.32
N TYR A 143 15.70 -14.23 3.95
CA TYR A 143 15.99 -13.11 4.85
C TYR A 143 14.73 -12.59 5.55
N PRO A 144 14.71 -12.46 6.90
CA PRO A 144 13.69 -11.70 7.59
C PRO A 144 13.87 -10.20 7.30
N MET A 145 13.25 -9.71 6.22
CA MET A 145 13.11 -8.26 5.99
C MET A 145 12.37 -7.61 7.16
N ASP A 146 13.11 -6.89 8.00
CA ASP A 146 12.55 -5.87 8.88
C ASP A 146 12.01 -4.73 8.00
N ILE A 147 10.70 -4.56 8.00
CA ILE A 147 9.98 -3.54 7.22
C ILE A 147 10.22 -2.11 7.73
N HIS A 148 10.71 -1.97 8.97
CA HIS A 148 10.99 -0.68 9.60
C HIS A 148 12.45 -0.23 9.39
N SER A 149 13.33 -1.13 8.92
CA SER A 149 14.72 -0.79 8.62
C SER A 149 14.81 0.21 7.45
N PRO A 150 15.72 1.20 7.49
CA PRO A 150 15.92 2.15 6.38
C PRO A 150 16.26 1.49 5.04
N THR A 151 16.88 0.30 5.06
CA THR A 151 17.20 -0.45 3.84
C THR A 151 15.95 -1.08 3.21
N THR A 152 15.07 -1.71 4.00
CA THR A 152 13.80 -2.23 3.46
C THR A 152 12.88 -1.09 3.03
N HIS A 153 12.85 0.03 3.75
CA HIS A 153 12.10 1.22 3.32
C HIS A 153 12.60 1.73 1.95
N SER A 154 13.92 1.95 1.79
CA SER A 154 14.49 2.40 0.52
C SER A 154 14.22 1.41 -0.64
N PHE A 155 14.28 0.10 -0.38
CA PHE A 155 13.87 -0.93 -1.33
C PHE A 155 12.38 -0.82 -1.68
N LEU A 156 11.49 -0.70 -0.68
CA LEU A 156 10.04 -0.59 -0.89
C LEU A 156 9.65 0.66 -1.69
N GLU A 157 10.31 1.81 -1.48
CA GLU A 157 10.07 3.00 -2.32
C GLU A 157 10.49 2.77 -3.78
N HIS A 158 11.62 2.09 -4.04
CA HIS A 158 11.98 1.70 -5.40
C HIS A 158 10.94 0.74 -6.00
N ILE A 159 10.47 -0.25 -5.23
CA ILE A 159 9.44 -1.19 -5.68
C ILE A 159 8.09 -0.50 -5.91
N LYS A 160 7.69 0.51 -5.13
CA LYS A 160 6.51 1.34 -5.42
C LYS A 160 6.65 2.04 -6.77
N LEU A 161 7.76 2.75 -7.01
CA LEU A 161 8.00 3.47 -8.26
C LEU A 161 8.04 2.52 -9.48
N LEU A 162 8.65 1.34 -9.33
CA LEU A 162 8.64 0.29 -10.35
C LEU A 162 7.23 -0.26 -10.60
N SER A 163 6.49 -0.59 -9.54
CA SER A 163 5.13 -1.12 -9.64
C SER A 163 4.18 -0.13 -10.29
N TYR A 164 4.33 1.17 -9.98
CA TYR A 164 3.63 2.25 -10.67
C TYR A 164 3.94 2.27 -12.18
N ARG A 165 5.23 2.25 -12.57
CA ARG A 165 5.63 2.21 -13.99
C ARG A 165 5.02 1.02 -14.75
N ILE A 166 5.04 -0.18 -14.15
CA ILE A 166 4.41 -1.38 -14.72
C ILE A 166 2.89 -1.17 -14.89
N VAL A 167 2.21 -0.63 -13.88
CA VAL A 167 0.74 -0.41 -13.86
C VAL A 167 0.27 0.65 -14.86
N ILE A 168 1.10 1.65 -15.17
CA ILE A 168 0.83 2.62 -16.26
C ILE A 168 1.47 2.22 -17.60
N ASN A 169 2.06 1.02 -17.67
CA ASN A 169 2.80 0.49 -18.83
C ASN A 169 3.83 1.48 -19.43
N LYS A 170 4.54 2.22 -18.56
CA LYS A 170 5.51 3.24 -18.95
C LYS A 170 6.94 2.73 -18.77
N TYR A 171 7.61 2.45 -19.88
CA TYR A 171 9.05 2.18 -19.90
C TYR A 171 9.85 3.40 -19.46
N ASP A 172 10.88 3.16 -18.65
CA ASP A 172 11.90 4.13 -18.35
C ASP A 172 13.10 3.92 -19.28
N ASN A 173 13.11 4.65 -20.40
CA ASN A 173 14.18 4.58 -21.41
C ASN A 173 15.48 5.27 -20.95
N SER A 174 15.55 5.76 -19.71
CA SER A 174 16.75 6.43 -19.21
C SER A 174 17.79 5.38 -18.75
N ASN A 175 18.74 5.09 -19.65
CA ASN A 175 19.91 4.23 -19.38
C ASN A 175 20.94 4.95 -18.46
N ILE A 176 20.48 5.50 -17.33
CA ILE A 176 21.29 6.31 -16.40
C ILE A 176 22.30 5.44 -15.64
N VAL A 177 21.96 4.17 -15.41
CA VAL A 177 22.84 3.22 -14.72
C VAL A 177 22.80 1.87 -15.44
N ASP A 178 23.93 1.44 -15.98
CA ASP A 178 24.16 0.06 -16.39
C ASP A 178 25.44 -0.45 -15.73
N MET A 179 25.27 -1.16 -14.62
CA MET A 179 26.34 -1.89 -13.93
C MET A 179 25.99 -3.37 -13.78
N LEU A 180 25.04 -3.87 -14.58
CA LEU A 180 24.46 -5.20 -14.39
C LEU A 180 25.50 -6.31 -14.55
N ASP A 181 26.46 -6.14 -15.46
CA ASP A 181 27.58 -7.06 -15.64
C ASP A 181 28.59 -7.04 -14.47
N VAL A 182 28.71 -5.93 -13.73
CA VAL A 182 29.49 -5.88 -12.48
C VAL A 182 28.80 -6.70 -11.38
N PHE A 183 27.47 -6.60 -11.27
CA PHE A 183 26.69 -7.42 -10.34
C PHE A 183 26.73 -8.91 -10.73
N LYS A 184 26.64 -9.23 -12.02
CA LYS A 184 26.81 -10.60 -12.54
C LYS A 184 28.19 -11.18 -12.23
N ALA A 185 29.25 -10.38 -12.25
CA ALA A 185 30.62 -10.83 -11.98
C ALA A 185 30.98 -10.90 -10.49
N LYS A 186 30.51 -9.97 -9.65
CA LYS A 186 30.93 -9.85 -8.24
C LYS A 186 29.84 -10.16 -7.20
N TYR A 187 28.58 -10.02 -7.57
CA TYR A 187 27.42 -10.08 -6.66
C TYR A 187 26.36 -11.04 -7.21
N ILE A 188 26.80 -12.25 -7.54
CA ILE A 188 26.03 -13.23 -8.34
C ILE A 188 24.63 -13.52 -7.77
N LEU A 189 24.50 -13.61 -6.44
CA LEU A 189 23.21 -13.82 -5.76
C LEU A 189 22.24 -12.64 -5.99
N ALA A 190 22.76 -11.41 -5.96
CA ALA A 190 21.95 -10.21 -6.19
C ALA A 190 21.52 -10.05 -7.65
N PHE A 191 22.42 -10.38 -8.59
CA PHE A 191 22.10 -10.46 -10.03
C PHE A 191 21.05 -11.54 -10.33
N GLN A 192 21.19 -12.74 -9.77
CA GLN A 192 20.19 -13.81 -9.92
C GLN A 192 18.84 -13.41 -9.30
N GLY A 193 18.84 -12.68 -8.18
CA GLY A 193 17.64 -12.13 -7.57
C GLY A 193 16.91 -11.13 -8.48
N SER A 194 17.62 -10.17 -9.09
CA SER A 194 17.00 -9.20 -9.99
C SER A 194 16.52 -9.84 -11.30
N GLU A 195 17.24 -10.82 -11.84
CA GLU A 195 16.77 -11.62 -12.99
C GLU A 195 15.56 -12.51 -12.65
N LYS A 196 15.48 -13.06 -11.43
CA LYS A 196 14.30 -13.82 -10.97
C LYS A 196 13.06 -12.91 -10.88
N VAL A 197 13.22 -11.69 -10.37
CA VAL A 197 12.16 -10.67 -10.36
C VAL A 197 11.79 -10.27 -11.79
N ALA A 198 12.75 -10.00 -12.67
CA ALA A 198 12.48 -9.64 -14.07
C ALA A 198 11.74 -10.74 -14.83
N SER A 199 12.14 -12.02 -14.66
CA SER A 199 11.48 -13.17 -15.26
C SER A 199 10.04 -13.32 -14.76
N PHE A 200 9.79 -13.04 -13.48
CA PHE A 200 8.45 -13.06 -12.90
C PHE A 200 7.56 -11.95 -13.48
N ILE A 201 8.03 -10.70 -13.51
CA ILE A 201 7.27 -9.55 -14.03
C ILE A 201 6.95 -9.74 -15.52
N GLN A 202 7.92 -10.21 -16.32
CA GLN A 202 7.69 -10.51 -17.73
C GLN A 202 6.64 -11.62 -17.94
N LYS A 203 6.58 -12.63 -17.07
CA LYS A 203 5.62 -13.74 -17.18
C LYS A 203 4.21 -13.34 -16.76
N LYS A 204 4.05 -12.71 -15.59
CA LYS A 204 2.73 -12.37 -15.03
C LYS A 204 2.16 -11.07 -15.62
N TYR A 205 2.97 -10.02 -15.72
CA TYR A 205 2.53 -8.66 -16.09
C TYR A 205 2.92 -8.25 -17.52
N ARG A 206 3.64 -9.11 -18.26
CA ARG A 206 4.07 -8.90 -19.66
C ARG A 206 4.95 -7.65 -19.88
N PHE A 207 5.53 -7.12 -18.81
CA PHE A 207 6.39 -5.94 -18.82
C PHE A 207 7.87 -6.31 -18.70
N THR A 208 8.70 -5.80 -19.61
CA THR A 208 10.14 -6.11 -19.66
C THR A 208 10.92 -5.09 -18.83
N LEU A 209 11.52 -5.53 -17.71
CA LEU A 209 12.39 -4.67 -16.90
C LEU A 209 13.65 -4.25 -17.66
N THR A 210 13.98 -2.95 -17.61
CA THR A 210 15.18 -2.41 -18.26
C THR A 210 16.47 -2.81 -17.53
N LYS A 211 17.63 -2.71 -18.19
CA LYS A 211 18.94 -2.95 -17.54
C LYS A 211 19.12 -2.10 -16.27
N THR A 212 18.67 -0.85 -16.30
CA THR A 212 18.73 0.08 -15.16
C THR A 212 17.83 -0.37 -14.01
N GLU A 213 16.60 -0.82 -14.29
CA GLU A 213 15.70 -1.39 -13.27
C GLU A 213 16.28 -2.68 -12.65
N LYS A 214 16.84 -3.59 -13.46
CA LYS A 214 17.55 -4.78 -12.95
C LYS A 214 18.79 -4.44 -12.13
N THR A 215 19.49 -3.36 -12.49
CA THR A 215 20.67 -2.88 -11.75
C THR A 215 20.25 -2.32 -10.38
N PHE A 216 19.21 -1.48 -10.31
CA PHE A 216 18.69 -0.99 -9.02
C PHE A 216 18.16 -2.13 -8.13
N LEU A 217 17.43 -3.09 -8.70
CA LEU A 217 17.02 -4.30 -7.97
C LEU A 217 18.24 -5.03 -7.38
N ALA A 218 19.31 -5.23 -8.16
CA ALA A 218 20.53 -5.87 -7.68
C ALA A 218 21.25 -5.04 -6.58
N ILE A 219 21.29 -3.71 -6.70
CA ILE A 219 21.84 -2.81 -5.67
C ILE A 219 21.08 -2.95 -4.34
N HIS A 220 19.74 -2.85 -4.36
CA HIS A 220 18.94 -2.99 -3.13
C HIS A 220 19.09 -4.37 -2.52
N ILE A 221 19.08 -5.42 -3.34
CA ILE A 221 19.25 -6.80 -2.89
C ILE A 221 20.64 -7.00 -2.24
N GLN A 222 21.73 -6.56 -2.88
CA GLN A 222 23.07 -6.66 -2.31
C GLN A 222 23.21 -5.86 -1.00
N THR A 223 22.52 -4.72 -0.90
CA THR A 223 22.48 -3.90 0.33
C THR A 223 21.75 -4.63 1.47
N MET A 224 20.68 -5.39 1.17
CA MET A 224 20.00 -6.24 2.16
C MET A 224 20.86 -7.43 2.58
N ILE A 225 21.51 -8.13 1.64
CA ILE A 225 22.45 -9.23 1.93
C ILE A 225 23.55 -8.75 2.87
N TYR A 226 24.28 -7.70 2.49
CA TYR A 226 25.41 -7.16 3.25
C TYR A 226 25.04 -6.82 4.70
N LYS A 227 23.90 -6.15 4.93
CA LYS A 227 23.43 -5.88 6.30
C LYS A 227 23.03 -7.14 7.06
N SER A 228 22.43 -8.13 6.40
CA SER A 228 22.05 -9.41 7.04
C SER A 228 23.24 -10.24 7.52
N GLU A 229 24.43 -10.00 6.96
CA GLU A 229 25.70 -10.63 7.36
C GLU A 229 26.32 -9.86 8.54
N HIS A 230 26.42 -8.53 8.43
CA HIS A 230 27.07 -7.69 9.43
C HIS A 230 26.20 -7.40 10.68
N GLN A 231 24.90 -7.72 10.66
CA GLN A 231 24.05 -7.71 11.86
C GLN A 231 24.12 -9.03 12.66
N LYS A 232 24.84 -10.05 12.17
CA LYS A 232 25.06 -11.33 12.87
C LYS A 232 26.40 -11.40 13.62
N THR A 233 27.26 -10.39 13.45
CA THR A 233 28.59 -10.30 14.09
C THR A 233 28.58 -9.54 15.41
N ASP A 234 27.43 -8.97 15.80
CA ASP A 234 27.28 -8.11 16.98
C ASP A 234 26.63 -8.85 18.18
N PHE A 235 26.66 -10.21 18.17
CA PHE A 235 26.11 -11.11 19.19
C PHE A 235 27.02 -12.31 19.44
#